data_AF-A0AAP5LP31-F1
#
_entry.id   AF-A0AAP5LP31-F1
#
_cell.length_a   1.000
_cell.length_b   1.000
_cell.length_c   1.000
_cell.angle_alpha   90.00
_cell.angle_beta   90.00
_cell.angle_gamma   90.00
#
_symmetry.space_group_name_H-M   'P 1'
#
loop_
_entity.id
_entity.type
_entity.pdbx_description
1 polymer ?
#
loop_
_entity_poly.entity_id
_entity_poly.type
_entity_poly.pdbx_seq_one_letter_code
_entity_poly.pdbx_strand_id
1 'polypeptide(L)'
;MIKRYLIFIAILVIVFCYYEHRLNEAKANEDILMELYQSKNNSGYITLLKEGPSFKPMAQTLEELSQVTNQEAPAKVQKLLEQAKVQAKDATQYLTTLIEFSDDYISTSKPRYMSDYSVMTSAKQEEVYQLAYGSGLYGLMYGISHHYWKDKPKLIPQATQTALASIAKELRALDKTLSSYKRGVDHQLQWGDERSMEQLKSIILNEVKPHFEKIEELKDEIKL
;
A
#
# COMPACT_ATOMS: atom_id res chain seq x y z
N MET A 1 58.28 -37.18 8.48
CA MET A 1 57.32 -36.17 8.96
C MET A 1 56.61 -35.43 7.82
N ILE A 2 57.32 -34.89 6.83
CA ILE A 2 56.78 -34.12 5.69
C ILE A 2 55.59 -34.80 4.96
N LYS A 3 55.66 -36.11 4.71
CA LYS A 3 54.57 -36.86 4.04
C LYS A 3 53.23 -36.87 4.80
N ARG A 4 53.23 -36.81 6.14
CA ARG A 4 51.99 -36.76 6.92
C ARG A 4 51.34 -35.37 6.87
N TYR A 5 52.15 -34.31 6.90
CA TYR A 5 51.66 -32.93 6.76
C TYR A 5 51.03 -32.68 5.39
N LEU A 6 51.57 -33.25 4.31
CA LEU A 6 50.99 -33.14 2.97
C LEU A 6 49.59 -33.77 2.88
N ILE A 7 49.34 -34.87 3.60
CA ILE A 7 48.01 -35.50 3.67
C ILE A 7 47.03 -34.58 4.41
N PHE A 8 47.45 -33.98 5.54
CA PHE A 8 46.61 -33.01 6.27
C PHE A 8 46.30 -31.76 5.44
N ILE A 9 47.28 -31.23 4.70
CA ILE A 9 47.07 -30.09 3.81
C ILE A 9 46.09 -30.45 2.69
N ALA A 10 46.23 -31.64 2.08
CA ALA A 10 45.30 -32.10 1.04
C ALA A 10 43.86 -32.24 1.58
N ILE A 11 43.69 -32.75 2.80
CA ILE A 11 42.37 -32.83 3.45
C ILE A 11 41.78 -31.43 3.67
N LEU A 12 42.57 -30.48 4.19
CA LEU A 12 42.11 -29.11 4.41
C LEU A 12 41.69 -28.41 3.11
N VAL A 13 42.44 -28.62 2.02
CA VAL A 13 42.08 -28.09 0.70
C VAL A 13 40.76 -28.69 0.20
N ILE A 14 40.55 -30.00 0.34
CA ILE A 14 39.29 -30.65 -0.06
C ILE A 14 38.11 -30.10 0.76
N VAL A 15 38.27 -29.95 2.07
CA VAL A 15 37.24 -29.39 2.95
C VAL A 15 36.94 -27.94 2.58
N PHE A 16 37.98 -27.13 2.33
CA PHE A 16 37.82 -25.74 1.90
C PHE A 16 37.09 -25.64 0.55
N CYS A 17 37.50 -26.42 -0.45
CA CYS A 17 36.83 -26.45 -1.76
C CYS A 17 35.37 -26.92 -1.66
N TYR A 18 35.09 -27.92 -0.81
CA TYR A 18 33.72 -28.38 -0.56
C TYR A 18 32.87 -27.28 0.09
N TYR A 19 33.42 -26.58 1.09
CA TYR A 19 32.73 -25.48 1.76
C TYR A 19 32.45 -24.30 0.81
N GLU A 20 33.44 -23.88 0.03
CA GLU A 20 33.28 -22.85 -1.00
C GLU A 20 32.23 -23.23 -2.04
N HIS A 21 32.22 -24.48 -2.51
CA HIS A 21 31.20 -24.97 -3.44
C HIS A 21 29.79 -24.89 -2.84
N ARG A 22 29.60 -25.39 -1.61
CA ARG A 22 28.31 -25.33 -0.91
C ARG A 22 27.86 -23.89 -0.63
N LEU A 23 28.80 -23.00 -0.32
CA LEU A 23 28.52 -21.57 -0.14
C LEU A 23 28.06 -20.92 -1.44
N ASN A 24 28.69 -21.25 -2.57
CA ASN A 24 28.30 -20.73 -3.88
C ASN A 24 26.96 -21.31 -4.35
N GLU A 25 26.67 -22.59 -4.12
CA GLU A 25 25.33 -23.17 -4.36
C GLU A 25 24.26 -22.47 -3.52
N ALA A 26 24.54 -22.20 -2.24
CA ALA A 26 23.62 -21.51 -1.35
C ALA A 26 23.31 -20.08 -1.84
N LYS A 27 24.35 -19.33 -2.22
CA LYS A 27 24.19 -17.98 -2.80
C LYS A 27 23.39 -18.00 -4.11
N ALA A 28 23.69 -18.93 -5.02
CA ALA A 28 22.96 -19.05 -6.27
C ALA A 28 21.47 -19.35 -6.05
N ASN A 29 21.15 -20.22 -5.09
CA ASN A 29 19.76 -20.51 -4.72
C ASN A 29 19.06 -19.29 -4.08
N GLU A 30 19.78 -18.50 -3.28
CA GLU A 30 19.28 -17.25 -2.71
C GLU A 30 18.99 -16.20 -3.79
N ASP A 31 19.89 -16.03 -4.75
CA ASP A 31 19.72 -15.12 -5.89
C ASP A 31 18.50 -15.51 -6.75
N ILE A 32 18.32 -16.80 -7.03
CA ILE A 32 17.13 -17.31 -7.75
C ILE A 32 15.84 -17.01 -6.98
N LEU A 33 15.84 -17.23 -5.66
CA LEU A 33 14.65 -16.96 -4.84
C LEU A 33 14.33 -15.46 -4.82
N MET A 34 15.34 -14.60 -4.75
CA MET A 34 15.20 -13.15 -4.82
C MET A 34 14.63 -12.71 -6.17
N GLU A 35 15.13 -13.24 -7.29
CA GLU A 35 14.58 -12.95 -8.63
C GLU A 35 13.10 -13.37 -8.74
N LEU A 36 12.75 -14.56 -8.24
CA LEU A 36 11.37 -15.03 -8.25
C LEU A 36 10.46 -14.14 -7.38
N TYR A 37 10.93 -13.74 -6.21
CA TYR A 37 10.22 -12.83 -5.31
C TYR A 37 9.98 -11.47 -5.98
N GLN A 38 11.03 -10.87 -6.57
CA GLN A 38 10.92 -9.60 -7.27
C GLN A 38 10.03 -9.68 -8.49
N SER A 39 10.14 -10.75 -9.28
CA SER A 39 9.28 -10.99 -10.43
C SER A 39 7.80 -11.06 -10.02
N LYS A 40 7.48 -11.81 -8.94
CA LYS A 40 6.13 -11.86 -8.38
C LYS A 40 5.65 -10.48 -7.94
N ASN A 41 6.46 -9.74 -7.18
CA ASN A 41 6.04 -8.46 -6.64
C ASN A 41 5.88 -7.41 -7.74
N ASN A 42 6.81 -7.35 -8.69
CA ASN A 42 6.73 -6.47 -9.86
C ASN A 42 5.46 -6.77 -10.67
N SER A 43 5.21 -8.05 -10.97
CA SER A 43 4.00 -8.48 -11.69
C SER A 43 2.72 -8.11 -10.94
N GLY A 44 2.64 -8.40 -9.64
CA GLY A 44 1.47 -8.05 -8.83
C GLY A 44 1.27 -6.53 -8.71
N TYR A 45 2.34 -5.77 -8.54
CA TYR A 45 2.31 -4.31 -8.49
C TYR A 45 1.74 -3.70 -9.78
N ILE A 46 2.23 -4.18 -10.93
CA ILE A 46 1.74 -3.81 -12.25
C ILE A 46 0.25 -4.13 -12.40
N THR A 47 -0.15 -5.36 -12.04
CA THR A 47 -1.55 -5.79 -12.12
C THR A 47 -2.44 -4.89 -11.26
N LEU A 48 -2.01 -4.58 -10.04
CA LEU A 48 -2.74 -3.68 -9.14
C LEU A 48 -2.86 -2.26 -9.70
N LEU A 49 -1.79 -1.69 -10.27
CA LEU A 49 -1.86 -0.37 -10.92
C LEU A 49 -2.80 -0.36 -12.13
N LYS A 50 -2.79 -1.44 -12.93
CA LYS A 50 -3.59 -1.55 -14.14
C LYS A 50 -5.07 -1.79 -13.83
N GLU A 51 -5.36 -2.69 -12.91
CA GLU A 51 -6.71 -3.17 -12.61
C GLU A 51 -7.32 -2.51 -11.38
N GLY A 52 -6.56 -1.66 -10.68
CA GLY A 52 -6.97 -0.99 -9.47
C GLY A 52 -8.29 -0.23 -9.61
N PRO A 53 -9.13 -0.26 -8.55
CA PRO A 53 -10.41 0.43 -8.55
C PRO A 53 -10.21 1.95 -8.58
N SER A 54 -11.21 2.65 -9.12
CA SER A 54 -11.26 4.11 -9.01
C SER A 54 -11.76 4.53 -7.63
N PHE A 55 -11.20 5.61 -7.07
CA PHE A 55 -11.68 6.20 -5.82
C PHE A 55 -12.80 7.23 -6.04
N LYS A 56 -13.14 7.54 -7.29
CA LYS A 56 -14.23 8.47 -7.63
C LYS A 56 -15.58 8.09 -7.00
N PRO A 57 -16.02 6.81 -7.00
CA PRO A 57 -17.29 6.44 -6.36
C PRO A 57 -17.29 6.72 -4.87
N MET A 58 -16.16 6.51 -4.18
CA MET A 58 -16.03 6.83 -2.77
C MET A 58 -16.07 8.33 -2.53
N ALA A 59 -15.28 9.09 -3.29
CA ALA A 59 -15.29 10.55 -3.22
C ALA A 59 -16.70 11.13 -3.44
N GLN A 60 -17.46 10.58 -4.38
CA GLN A 60 -18.84 10.98 -4.60
C GLN A 60 -19.72 10.70 -3.38
N THR A 61 -19.66 9.50 -2.79
CA THR A 61 -20.43 9.18 -1.58
C THR A 61 -20.10 10.11 -0.43
N LEU A 62 -18.82 10.46 -0.23
CA LEU A 62 -18.40 11.39 0.82
C LEU A 62 -18.91 12.82 0.56
N GLU A 63 -18.90 13.26 -0.69
CA GLU A 63 -19.47 14.56 -1.07
C GLU A 63 -20.99 14.60 -0.86
N GLU A 64 -21.72 13.53 -1.21
CA GLU A 64 -23.14 13.42 -0.92
C GLU A 64 -23.42 13.46 0.60
N LEU A 65 -22.61 12.76 1.40
CA LEU A 65 -22.70 12.82 2.87
C LEU A 65 -22.40 14.22 3.43
N SER A 66 -21.46 14.96 2.82
CA SER A 66 -21.14 16.32 3.22
C SER A 66 -22.28 17.32 3.02
N GLN A 67 -23.26 16.98 2.18
CA GLN A 67 -24.40 17.85 1.84
C GLN A 67 -25.70 17.40 2.52
N VAL A 68 -25.67 16.34 3.35
CA VAL A 68 -26.85 15.85 4.06
C VAL A 68 -27.39 16.92 4.99
N THR A 69 -28.68 17.22 4.86
CA THR A 69 -29.37 18.14 5.78
C THR A 69 -30.21 17.35 6.78
N ASN A 70 -30.65 18.01 7.85
CA ASN A 70 -31.58 17.45 8.84
C ASN A 70 -32.98 17.13 8.28
N GLN A 71 -33.27 17.51 7.03
CA GLN A 71 -34.53 17.25 6.34
C GLN A 71 -34.50 15.94 5.53
N GLU A 72 -33.32 15.37 5.31
CA GLU A 72 -33.16 14.14 4.54
C GLU A 72 -33.75 12.94 5.29
N ALA A 73 -34.35 12.01 4.54
CA ALA A 73 -34.91 10.80 5.12
C ALA A 73 -33.80 9.94 5.75
N PRO A 74 -33.94 9.46 7.02
CA PRO A 74 -32.90 8.69 7.67
C PRO A 74 -32.45 7.44 6.90
N ALA A 75 -33.36 6.82 6.14
CA ALA A 75 -33.06 5.66 5.28
C ALA A 75 -32.10 6.01 4.13
N LYS A 76 -32.19 7.23 3.58
CA LYS A 76 -31.28 7.71 2.53
C LYS A 76 -29.87 7.90 3.11
N VAL A 77 -29.78 8.56 4.26
CA VAL A 77 -28.48 8.79 4.94
C VAL A 77 -27.86 7.46 5.37
N GLN A 78 -28.66 6.51 5.86
CA GLN A 78 -28.20 5.15 6.17
C GLN A 78 -27.55 4.48 4.96
N LYS A 79 -28.22 4.52 3.80
CA LYS A 79 -27.70 3.90 2.57
C LYS A 79 -26.34 4.50 2.19
N LEU A 80 -26.19 5.81 2.28
CA LEU A 80 -24.92 6.50 2.00
C LEU A 80 -23.82 6.09 2.99
N LEU A 81 -24.14 5.99 4.29
CA LEU A 81 -23.18 5.56 5.30
C LEU A 81 -22.72 4.12 5.10
N GLU A 82 -23.62 3.19 4.80
CA GLU A 82 -23.26 1.79 4.52
C GLU A 82 -22.43 1.66 3.24
N GLN A 83 -22.79 2.41 2.19
CA GLN A 83 -22.01 2.46 0.96
C GLN A 83 -20.59 3.00 1.21
N ALA A 84 -20.46 4.08 1.97
CA ALA A 84 -19.17 4.66 2.33
C ALA A 84 -18.29 3.70 3.14
N LYS A 85 -18.86 2.92 4.07
CA LYS A 85 -18.12 1.90 4.84
C LYS A 85 -17.52 0.82 3.94
N VAL A 86 -18.32 0.27 3.02
CA VAL A 86 -17.84 -0.77 2.08
C VAL A 86 -16.75 -0.20 1.19
N GLN A 87 -17.00 0.95 0.56
CA GLN A 87 -16.02 1.62 -0.30
C GLN A 87 -14.72 1.98 0.44
N ALA A 88 -14.81 2.42 1.70
CA ALA A 88 -13.65 2.73 2.52
C ALA A 88 -12.80 1.50 2.85
N LYS A 89 -13.44 0.36 3.11
CA LYS A 89 -12.73 -0.91 3.33
C LYS A 89 -11.96 -1.32 2.08
N ASP A 90 -12.64 -1.34 0.94
CA ASP A 90 -12.06 -1.75 -0.34
C ASP A 90 -10.91 -0.83 -0.76
N ALA A 91 -11.08 0.49 -0.58
CA ALA A 91 -10.05 1.49 -0.83
C ALA A 91 -8.81 1.27 0.03
N THR A 92 -9.00 1.08 1.34
CA THR A 92 -7.89 0.85 2.29
C THR A 92 -7.14 -0.43 1.90
N GLN A 93 -7.86 -1.53 1.69
CA GLN A 93 -7.26 -2.81 1.30
C GLN A 93 -6.48 -2.72 0.00
N TYR A 94 -7.01 -2.06 -1.02
CA TYR A 94 -6.31 -1.88 -2.29
C TYR A 94 -5.03 -1.07 -2.11
N LEU A 95 -5.08 0.07 -1.41
CA LEU A 95 -3.92 0.95 -1.21
C LEU A 95 -2.81 0.27 -0.41
N THR A 96 -3.15 -0.42 0.69
CA THR A 96 -2.17 -1.15 1.49
C THR A 96 -1.55 -2.29 0.68
N THR A 97 -2.35 -3.04 -0.09
CA THR A 97 -1.85 -4.12 -0.96
C THR A 97 -0.93 -3.57 -2.05
N LEU A 98 -1.27 -2.45 -2.68
CA LEU A 98 -0.40 -1.81 -3.67
C LEU A 98 0.97 -1.46 -3.06
N ILE A 99 1.00 -0.94 -1.83
CA ILE A 99 2.24 -0.60 -1.13
C ILE A 99 3.00 -1.88 -0.73
N GLU A 100 2.35 -2.95 -0.31
CA GLU A 100 3.01 -4.23 -0.03
C GLU A 100 3.73 -4.78 -1.27
N PHE A 101 3.12 -4.71 -2.45
CA PHE A 101 3.74 -5.13 -3.71
C PHE A 101 4.80 -4.16 -4.23
N SER A 102 4.93 -2.96 -3.64
CA SER A 102 5.98 -2.01 -3.96
C SER A 102 7.34 -2.36 -3.34
N ASP A 103 7.44 -3.47 -2.60
CA ASP A 103 8.69 -3.92 -1.99
C ASP A 103 9.78 -4.08 -3.04
N ASP A 104 10.97 -3.63 -2.70
CA ASP A 104 12.18 -3.62 -3.51
C ASP A 104 13.26 -4.53 -2.92
N TYR A 105 12.86 -5.53 -2.12
CA TYR A 105 13.72 -6.53 -1.48
C TYR A 105 15.02 -6.85 -2.23
N ILE A 106 16.12 -6.42 -1.61
CA ILE A 106 17.47 -6.84 -1.95
C ILE A 106 17.83 -7.95 -0.96
N SER A 107 18.50 -9.03 -1.38
CA SER A 107 18.82 -10.23 -0.57
C SER A 107 19.47 -9.96 0.80
N THR A 108 20.06 -8.79 0.99
CA THR A 108 20.68 -8.36 2.26
C THR A 108 19.74 -7.61 3.21
N SER A 109 18.50 -7.34 2.78
CA SER A 109 17.52 -6.53 3.51
C SER A 109 16.86 -7.37 4.59
N LYS A 110 17.06 -7.01 5.86
CA LYS A 110 16.32 -7.65 6.96
C LYS A 110 14.86 -7.19 6.92
N PRO A 111 13.88 -8.07 7.18
CA PRO A 111 12.49 -7.67 7.41
C PRO A 111 12.44 -6.53 8.43
N ARG A 112 11.85 -5.40 8.04
CA ARG A 112 11.72 -4.23 8.92
C ARG A 112 10.39 -4.23 9.64
N TYR A 113 9.33 -4.56 8.91
CA TYR A 113 7.98 -4.62 9.41
C TYR A 113 7.27 -5.83 8.82
N MET A 114 6.49 -6.52 9.64
CA MET A 114 5.68 -7.66 9.24
C MET A 114 4.27 -7.41 9.75
N SER A 115 3.32 -7.30 8.83
CA SER A 115 1.88 -7.26 9.14
C SER A 115 1.21 -8.41 8.43
N ASP A 116 0.53 -9.26 9.21
CA ASP A 116 -0.06 -10.52 8.77
C ASP A 116 0.91 -11.41 7.97
N TYR A 117 0.86 -11.31 6.63
CA TYR A 117 1.64 -12.11 5.68
C TYR A 117 2.54 -11.28 4.77
N SER A 118 2.60 -9.97 4.99
CA SER A 118 3.33 -9.03 4.15
C SER A 118 4.57 -8.52 4.87
N VAL A 119 5.72 -8.67 4.21
CA VAL A 119 7.03 -8.25 4.71
C VAL A 119 7.41 -6.97 3.98
N MET A 120 7.78 -5.94 4.74
CA MET A 120 8.32 -4.70 4.20
C MET A 120 9.79 -4.62 4.51
N THR A 121 10.59 -4.30 3.49
CA THR A 121 12.05 -4.39 3.60
C THR A 121 12.74 -3.04 3.46
N SER A 122 12.03 -2.01 2.99
CA SER A 122 12.49 -0.61 3.00
C SER A 122 11.72 0.26 3.99
N ALA A 123 12.43 1.23 4.59
CA ALA A 123 11.84 2.19 5.53
C ALA A 123 10.75 3.07 4.87
N LYS A 124 10.92 3.36 3.58
CA LYS A 124 9.96 4.14 2.80
C LYS A 124 8.65 3.40 2.62
N GLN A 125 8.72 2.11 2.30
CA GLN A 125 7.54 1.28 2.15
C GLN A 125 6.79 1.17 3.49
N GLU A 126 7.50 0.90 4.58
CA GLU A 126 6.93 0.83 5.93
C GLU A 126 6.22 2.13 6.32
N GLU A 127 6.87 3.29 6.12
CA GLU A 127 6.30 4.61 6.38
C GLU A 127 4.99 4.82 5.60
N VAL A 128 5.04 4.62 4.28
CA VAL A 128 3.89 4.88 3.42
C VAL A 128 2.76 3.88 3.71
N TYR A 129 3.08 2.64 4.08
CA TYR A 129 2.09 1.65 4.49
C TYR A 129 1.36 2.06 5.76
N GLN A 130 2.10 2.48 6.79
CA GLN A 130 1.50 2.95 8.04
C GLN A 130 0.62 4.19 7.80
N LEU A 131 1.05 5.10 6.94
CA LEU A 131 0.23 6.25 6.53
C LEU A 131 -1.02 5.83 5.76
N ALA A 132 -0.94 4.87 4.84
CA ALA A 132 -2.11 4.37 4.12
C ALA A 132 -3.11 3.66 5.03
N TYR A 133 -2.62 2.88 6.01
CA TYR A 133 -3.46 2.24 7.01
C TYR A 133 -4.10 3.28 7.95
N GLY A 134 -3.31 4.23 8.45
CA GLY A 134 -3.75 5.33 9.29
C GLY A 134 -4.84 6.14 8.59
N SER A 135 -4.57 6.64 7.38
CA SER A 135 -5.51 7.41 6.55
C SER A 135 -6.73 6.61 6.07
N GLY A 136 -6.79 5.31 6.35
CA GLY A 136 -7.94 4.45 6.09
C GLY A 136 -9.24 5.01 6.69
N LEU A 137 -10.25 5.16 5.84
CA LEU A 137 -11.52 5.80 6.21
C LEU A 137 -12.55 4.80 6.79
N TYR A 138 -12.20 3.51 6.86
CA TYR A 138 -13.12 2.47 7.31
C TYR A 138 -13.60 2.72 8.74
N GLY A 139 -12.67 2.84 9.69
CA GLY A 139 -13.01 3.13 11.09
C GLY A 139 -13.75 4.46 11.26
N LEU A 140 -13.35 5.47 10.50
CA LEU A 140 -14.00 6.78 10.49
C LEU A 140 -15.48 6.68 10.09
N MET A 141 -15.80 5.96 9.02
CA MET A 141 -17.19 5.83 8.56
C MET A 141 -18.07 5.06 9.54
N TYR A 142 -17.51 4.11 10.28
CA TYR A 142 -18.21 3.47 11.40
C TYR A 142 -18.47 4.46 12.53
N GLY A 143 -17.49 5.30 12.89
CA GLY A 143 -17.64 6.37 13.86
C GLY A 143 -18.77 7.34 13.49
N ILE A 144 -18.73 7.90 12.28
CA ILE A 144 -19.78 8.82 11.79
C ILE A 144 -21.15 8.15 11.84
N SER A 145 -21.24 6.89 11.38
CA SER A 145 -22.50 6.16 11.40
C SER A 145 -23.02 5.92 12.82
N HIS A 146 -22.16 5.55 13.77
CA HIS A 146 -22.56 5.35 15.16
C HIS A 146 -23.13 6.63 15.76
N HIS A 147 -22.43 7.75 15.60
CA HIS A 147 -22.84 9.04 16.17
C HIS A 147 -24.14 9.55 15.53
N TYR A 148 -24.29 9.46 14.21
CA TYR A 148 -25.53 9.80 13.51
C TYR A 148 -26.76 9.06 14.07
N TRP A 149 -26.61 7.78 14.43
CA TRP A 149 -27.72 6.99 14.99
C TRP A 149 -28.00 7.29 16.46
N LYS A 150 -26.98 7.69 17.21
CA LYS A 150 -27.06 8.03 18.63
C LYS A 150 -27.69 9.42 18.84
N ASP A 151 -27.41 10.36 17.95
CA ASP A 151 -27.76 11.76 18.10
C ASP A 151 -29.26 12.05 17.94
N LYS A 152 -29.73 13.06 18.67
CA LYS A 152 -31.08 13.61 18.58
C LYS A 152 -31.01 15.15 18.56
N PRO A 153 -31.35 15.82 17.44
CA PRO A 153 -31.78 15.25 16.17
C PRO A 153 -30.65 14.47 15.46
N LYS A 154 -31.02 13.58 14.52
CA LYS A 154 -30.02 12.87 13.70
C LYS A 154 -29.37 13.84 12.74
N LEU A 155 -28.08 14.14 12.96
CA LEU A 155 -27.35 15.12 12.17
C LEU A 155 -25.91 14.66 11.99
N ILE A 156 -25.28 15.09 10.90
CA ILE A 156 -23.84 15.01 10.73
C ILE A 156 -23.31 16.41 11.05
N PRO A 157 -22.40 16.58 12.02
CA PRO A 157 -21.89 17.91 12.39
C PRO A 157 -21.28 18.64 11.20
N GLN A 158 -21.43 19.98 11.15
CA GLN A 158 -20.90 20.80 10.05
C GLN A 158 -19.38 20.61 9.84
N ALA A 159 -18.61 20.48 10.92
CA ALA A 159 -17.18 20.22 10.84
C ALA A 159 -16.90 18.88 10.13
N THR A 160 -17.63 17.83 10.49
CA THR A 160 -17.57 16.52 9.85
C THR A 160 -17.96 16.59 8.38
N GLN A 161 -18.99 17.36 8.02
CA GLN A 161 -19.35 17.60 6.62
C GLN A 161 -18.22 18.27 5.83
N THR A 162 -17.62 19.33 6.37
CA THR A 162 -16.51 20.05 5.74
C THR A 162 -15.28 19.14 5.56
N ALA A 163 -14.96 18.32 6.56
CA ALA A 163 -13.88 17.34 6.46
C ALA A 163 -14.18 16.28 5.39
N LEU A 164 -15.40 15.73 5.34
CA LEU A 164 -15.81 14.75 4.31
C LEU A 164 -15.69 15.33 2.90
N ALA A 165 -16.10 16.58 2.68
CA ALA A 165 -15.94 17.26 1.38
C ALA A 165 -14.46 17.43 1.00
N SER A 166 -13.61 17.76 1.97
CA SER A 166 -12.17 17.92 1.76
C SER A 166 -11.49 16.58 1.46
N ILE A 167 -11.83 15.52 2.20
CA ILE A 167 -11.37 14.16 1.95
C ILE A 167 -11.85 13.67 0.57
N ALA A 168 -13.09 13.96 0.17
CA ALA A 168 -13.59 13.65 -1.17
C ALA A 168 -12.74 14.29 -2.28
N LYS A 169 -12.36 15.55 -2.10
CA LYS A 169 -11.46 16.24 -3.04
C LYS A 169 -10.09 15.58 -3.10
N GLU A 170 -9.54 15.19 -1.96
CA GLU A 170 -8.23 14.53 -1.86
C GLU A 170 -8.25 13.14 -2.50
N LEU A 171 -9.30 12.34 -2.28
CA LEU A 171 -9.49 11.04 -2.93
C LEU A 171 -9.55 11.15 -4.45
N ARG A 172 -10.13 12.23 -5.00
CA ARG A 172 -10.11 12.49 -6.45
C ARG A 172 -8.72 12.87 -6.96
N ALA A 173 -7.94 13.59 -6.15
CA ALA A 173 -6.56 13.89 -6.48
C ALA A 173 -5.72 12.61 -6.49
N LEU A 174 -5.84 11.77 -5.47
CA LEU A 174 -5.20 10.45 -5.40
C LEU A 174 -5.59 9.55 -6.58
N ASP A 175 -6.88 9.48 -6.92
CA ASP A 175 -7.37 8.75 -8.09
C ASP A 175 -6.71 9.23 -9.39
N LYS A 176 -6.55 10.55 -9.55
CA LYS A 176 -5.87 11.14 -10.71
C LYS A 176 -4.39 10.77 -10.75
N THR A 177 -3.69 10.83 -9.62
CA THR A 177 -2.29 10.42 -9.47
C THR A 177 -2.11 8.95 -9.86
N LEU A 178 -2.91 8.04 -9.32
CA LEU A 178 -2.82 6.61 -9.67
C LEU A 178 -3.25 6.35 -11.14
N SER A 179 -4.24 7.07 -11.64
CA SER A 179 -4.70 6.97 -13.04
C SER A 179 -3.70 7.47 -14.08
N SER A 180 -2.76 8.36 -13.72
CA SER A 180 -1.65 8.71 -14.64
C SER A 180 -0.70 7.53 -14.83
N TYR A 181 -0.46 6.74 -13.78
CA TYR A 181 0.35 5.53 -13.88
C TYR A 181 -0.38 4.39 -14.58
N LYS A 182 -1.68 4.20 -14.34
CA LYS A 182 -2.48 3.19 -15.07
C LYS A 182 -2.36 3.31 -16.59
N ARG A 183 -2.36 4.54 -17.13
CA ARG A 183 -2.19 4.80 -18.56
C ARG A 183 -0.74 4.67 -19.03
N GLY A 184 0.22 4.95 -18.15
CA GLY A 184 1.65 4.83 -18.44
C GLY A 184 2.17 3.39 -18.41
N VAL A 185 1.62 2.54 -17.54
CA VAL A 185 2.06 1.16 -17.32
C VAL A 185 1.92 0.30 -18.59
N ASP A 186 0.84 0.46 -19.37
CA ASP A 186 0.69 -0.26 -20.65
C ASP A 186 1.78 0.13 -21.67
N HIS A 187 2.20 1.40 -21.70
CA HIS A 187 3.27 1.86 -22.58
C HIS A 187 4.66 1.45 -22.06
N GLN A 188 4.90 1.60 -20.75
CA GLN A 188 6.15 1.26 -20.08
C GLN A 188 6.47 -0.25 -20.15
N LEU A 189 5.43 -1.10 -20.07
CA LEU A 189 5.56 -2.55 -20.18
C LEU A 189 5.75 -3.06 -21.61
N GLN A 190 5.13 -2.39 -22.59
CA GLN A 190 5.17 -2.83 -23.99
C GLN A 190 6.41 -2.35 -24.73
N TRP A 191 6.94 -1.18 -24.38
CA TRP A 191 7.99 -0.50 -25.15
C TRP A 191 9.30 -0.30 -24.37
N GLY A 192 9.31 -0.65 -23.08
CA GLY A 192 10.40 -0.36 -22.16
C GLY A 192 10.35 1.07 -21.64
N ASP A 193 10.60 1.25 -20.35
CA ASP A 193 10.93 2.55 -19.74
C ASP A 193 12.46 2.59 -19.55
N GLU A 194 13.06 3.78 -19.62
CA GLU A 194 14.45 3.97 -19.17
C GLU A 194 14.57 3.75 -17.64
N ARG A 195 13.45 3.86 -16.92
CA ARG A 195 13.37 3.62 -15.47
C ARG A 195 13.21 2.15 -15.12
N SER A 196 14.01 1.70 -14.16
CA SER A 196 13.84 0.43 -13.48
C SER A 196 12.51 0.36 -12.71
N MET A 197 12.00 -0.84 -12.44
CA MET A 197 10.74 -1.03 -11.72
C MET A 197 10.80 -0.46 -10.30
N GLU A 198 11.98 -0.55 -9.68
CA GLU A 198 12.32 0.01 -8.38
C GLU A 198 12.16 1.53 -8.38
N GLN A 199 12.65 2.21 -9.43
CA GLN A 199 12.46 3.65 -9.58
C GLN A 199 10.98 4.01 -9.74
N LEU A 200 10.21 3.25 -10.53
CA LEU A 200 8.79 3.49 -10.71
C LEU A 200 8.02 3.35 -9.38
N LYS A 201 8.25 2.25 -8.66
CA LYS A 201 7.68 2.02 -7.32
C LYS A 201 8.01 3.17 -6.37
N SER A 202 9.27 3.58 -6.31
CA SER A 202 9.70 4.71 -5.46
C SER A 202 9.03 6.02 -5.83
N ILE A 203 8.87 6.33 -7.12
CA ILE A 203 8.20 7.56 -7.58
C ILE A 203 6.74 7.55 -7.13
N ILE A 204 6.03 6.44 -7.37
CA ILE A 204 4.62 6.32 -7.00
C ILE A 204 4.46 6.44 -5.49
N LEU A 205 5.29 5.77 -4.68
CA LEU A 205 5.26 5.90 -3.22
C LEU A 205 5.46 7.36 -2.77
N ASN A 206 6.33 8.11 -3.42
CA ASN A 206 6.55 9.53 -3.12
C ASN A 206 5.35 10.40 -3.50
N GLU A 207 4.63 10.08 -4.58
CA GLU A 207 3.47 10.85 -5.02
C GLU A 207 2.18 10.50 -4.27
N VAL A 208 2.01 9.26 -3.80
CA VAL A 208 0.83 8.88 -3.00
C VAL A 208 0.95 9.29 -1.55
N LYS A 209 2.17 9.33 -0.99
CA LYS A 209 2.42 9.72 0.40
C LYS A 209 1.73 11.03 0.82
N PRO A 210 1.89 12.17 0.12
CA PRO A 210 1.28 13.43 0.53
C PRO A 210 -0.26 13.37 0.55
N HIS A 211 -0.88 12.52 -0.27
CA HIS A 211 -2.32 12.30 -0.22
C HIS A 211 -2.75 11.62 1.09
N PHE A 212 -1.98 10.62 1.55
CA PHE A 212 -2.26 9.94 2.83
C PHE A 212 -2.04 10.86 4.02
N GLU A 213 -0.94 11.61 4.03
CA GLU A 213 -0.68 12.64 5.06
C GLU A 213 -1.85 13.63 5.12
N LYS A 214 -2.31 14.10 3.95
CA LYS A 214 -3.41 15.06 3.91
C LYS A 214 -4.73 14.49 4.40
N ILE A 215 -5.06 13.24 4.04
CA ILE A 215 -6.26 12.58 4.54
C ILE A 215 -6.19 12.38 6.05
N GLU A 216 -5.03 12.01 6.59
CA GLU A 216 -4.84 11.85 8.04
C GLU A 216 -5.05 13.17 8.78
N GLU A 217 -4.47 14.27 8.31
CA GLU A 217 -4.72 15.62 8.87
C GLU A 217 -6.20 15.98 8.86
N LEU A 218 -6.90 15.72 7.75
CA LEU A 218 -8.32 16.05 7.61
C LEU A 218 -9.21 15.20 8.53
N LYS A 219 -8.78 13.99 8.91
CA LYS A 219 -9.51 13.15 9.87
C LYS A 219 -9.53 13.76 11.26
N ASP A 220 -8.46 14.45 11.67
CA ASP A 220 -8.38 15.10 12.98
C ASP A 220 -9.38 16.26 13.13
N GLU A 221 -9.89 16.81 12.02
CA GLU A 221 -10.94 17.83 12.02
C GLU A 221 -12.34 17.27 12.28
N ILE A 222 -12.51 15.95 12.21
CA ILE A 222 -13.81 15.29 12.37
C ILE A 222 -14.23 15.26 13.84
N LYS A 223 -15.45 15.76 14.07
CA LYS A 223 -16.08 15.73 15.39
C LYS A 223 -17.15 14.64 15.39
N LEU A 224 -16.86 13.58 16.13
CA LEU A 224 -17.78 12.48 16.41
C LEU A 224 -18.48 12.75 17.74
#